data_AF-A0A2J8AAF7-F1
#
_entry.id   AF-A0A2J8AAF7-F1
#
_cell.length_a   1.000
_cell.length_b   1.000
_cell.length_c   1.000
_cell.angle_alpha   90.00
_cell.angle_beta   90.00
_cell.angle_gamma   90.00
#
_symmetry.space_group_name_H-M   'P 1'
#
loop_
_entity.id
_entity.type
_entity.pdbx_description
1 polymer ?
#
loop_
_entity_poly.entity_id
_entity_poly.type
_entity_poly.pdbx_seq_one_letter_code
_entity_poly.pdbx_strand_id
1 'polypeptide(L)'
;MGKEAGDRGHYKAPVQVIITHIQYFIIVTRLNVDYPAIIGRCQSVLSAITGAENYIAWSPTCLFPHLRSAGQAAVQLCFGFMIPCMVSVVVVVCWTLRRCTWAYLQPFRSLIHADQSLSLAHQLAVVLIIASFILYPSLCQTSLGIFACYIIDSGAGAFKENQKASWRHGYWVRDMQQRCYDGIHHRVYMPIGVASTVILCLGLPLTYFVLVWRCRHNLKDVLVQIKYGFLYVQYKPRFFWWAAVLQVQTLALVAVQTFGRTVVVLQQAMLLATVLNTNAAITMTCSPVRFPLNMVLEFLSSAVLSLTVIWSLAFLEESSSSLPSSAAVRREQEELVCACLPVPK
;
A
#
# COMPACT_ATOMS: atom_id res chain seq x y z
N MET A 1 -14.77 -21.04 -30.01
CA MET A 1 -14.77 -19.85 -29.12
C MET A 1 -14.41 -20.15 -27.66
N GLY A 2 -14.72 -21.33 -27.08
CA GLY A 2 -14.29 -21.67 -25.71
C GLY A 2 -12.77 -21.82 -25.50
N LYS A 3 -12.01 -22.16 -26.55
CA LYS A 3 -10.56 -22.33 -26.51
C LYS A 3 -9.79 -20.99 -26.43
N GLU A 4 -10.23 -19.97 -27.17
CA GLU A 4 -9.62 -18.62 -27.16
C GLU A 4 -9.90 -17.81 -25.88
N ALA A 5 -11.02 -18.07 -25.20
CA ALA A 5 -11.29 -17.51 -23.88
C ALA A 5 -10.40 -18.15 -22.79
N GLY A 6 -10.08 -19.44 -22.95
CA GLY A 6 -9.12 -20.14 -22.09
C GLY A 6 -7.70 -19.61 -22.22
N ASP A 7 -7.27 -19.31 -23.45
CA ASP A 7 -5.91 -18.84 -23.77
C ASP A 7 -5.66 -17.39 -23.27
N ARG A 8 -6.65 -16.51 -23.40
CA ARG A 8 -6.57 -15.15 -22.81
C ARG A 8 -6.61 -15.13 -21.28
N GLY A 9 -7.21 -16.15 -20.66
CA GLY A 9 -7.16 -16.35 -19.21
C GLY A 9 -5.78 -16.79 -18.71
N HIS A 10 -5.01 -17.48 -19.56
CA HIS A 10 -3.66 -17.96 -19.23
C HIS A 10 -2.65 -16.83 -19.01
N TYR A 11 -2.70 -15.77 -19.84
CA TYR A 11 -1.77 -14.62 -19.72
C TYR A 11 -2.12 -13.62 -18.60
N LYS A 12 -3.41 -13.44 -18.27
CA LYS A 12 -3.84 -12.42 -17.29
C LYS A 12 -3.56 -12.79 -15.83
N ALA A 13 -3.60 -14.08 -15.53
CA ALA A 13 -3.49 -14.58 -14.16
C ALA A 13 -2.07 -14.44 -13.53
N PRO A 14 -0.93 -14.64 -14.22
CA PRO A 14 0.39 -14.40 -13.63
C PRO A 14 0.67 -12.92 -13.34
N VAL A 15 0.13 -11.99 -14.14
CA VAL A 15 0.34 -10.55 -13.93
C VAL A 15 -0.23 -10.09 -12.58
N GLN A 16 -1.41 -10.57 -12.19
CA GLN A 16 -1.98 -10.21 -10.89
C GLN A 16 -1.14 -10.71 -9.72
N VAL A 17 -0.65 -11.96 -9.79
CA VAL A 17 0.21 -12.52 -8.74
C VAL A 17 1.49 -11.69 -8.56
N ILE A 18 2.09 -11.25 -9.67
CA ILE A 18 3.26 -10.37 -9.65
C ILE A 18 2.91 -9.02 -9.01
N ILE A 19 1.79 -8.40 -9.39
CA ILE A 19 1.35 -7.11 -8.81
C ILE A 19 1.15 -7.25 -7.30
N THR A 20 0.43 -8.28 -6.85
CA THR A 20 0.20 -8.52 -5.41
C THR A 20 1.50 -8.77 -4.67
N HIS A 21 2.43 -9.55 -5.24
CA HIS A 21 3.74 -9.77 -4.64
C HIS A 21 4.50 -8.46 -4.44
N ILE A 22 4.54 -7.62 -5.48
CA ILE A 22 5.23 -6.32 -5.41
C ILE A 22 4.57 -5.42 -4.36
N GLN A 23 3.23 -5.35 -4.33
CA GLN A 23 2.52 -4.55 -3.33
C GLN A 23 2.85 -4.99 -1.91
N TYR A 24 2.84 -6.30 -1.63
CA TYR A 24 3.16 -6.82 -0.30
C TYR A 24 4.63 -6.62 0.05
N PHE A 25 5.54 -6.75 -0.93
CA PHE A 25 6.95 -6.43 -0.76
C PHE A 25 7.17 -4.96 -0.37
N ILE A 26 6.49 -4.02 -1.04
CA ILE A 26 6.55 -2.59 -0.71
C ILE A 26 6.00 -2.35 0.71
N ILE A 27 4.92 -3.04 1.11
CA ILE A 27 4.37 -2.93 2.47
C ILE A 27 5.39 -3.42 3.52
N VAL A 28 6.04 -4.56 3.27
CA VAL A 28 7.04 -5.16 4.19
C VAL A 28 8.28 -4.28 4.34
N THR A 29 8.82 -3.78 3.23
CA THR A 29 10.04 -2.96 3.21
C THR A 29 9.87 -1.56 3.80
N ARG A 30 8.65 -1.19 4.20
CA ARG A 30 8.33 0.05 4.93
C ARG A 30 8.40 -0.10 6.45
N LEU A 31 8.70 -1.29 6.94
CA LEU A 31 9.07 -1.50 8.34
C LEU A 31 10.29 -0.62 8.66
N ASN A 32 10.36 -0.06 9.87
CA ASN A 32 11.47 0.78 10.30
C ASN A 32 12.70 -0.06 10.67
N VAL A 33 13.22 -0.79 9.69
CA VAL A 33 14.47 -1.57 9.77
C VAL A 33 15.45 -0.98 8.78
N ASP A 34 16.73 -0.94 9.18
CA ASP A 34 17.82 -0.47 8.33
C ASP A 34 18.13 -1.50 7.24
N TYR A 35 17.28 -1.57 6.21
CA TYR A 35 17.50 -2.42 5.06
C TYR A 35 18.71 -1.93 4.25
N PRO A 36 19.51 -2.85 3.65
CA PRO A 36 20.60 -2.47 2.75
C PRO A 36 20.09 -1.65 1.57
N ALA A 37 20.91 -0.70 1.10
CA ALA A 37 20.54 0.27 0.07
C ALA A 37 19.99 -0.34 -1.23
N ILE A 38 20.39 -1.58 -1.56
CA ILE A 38 19.85 -2.34 -2.70
C ILE A 38 18.35 -2.56 -2.58
N ILE A 39 17.84 -2.89 -1.39
CA ILE A 39 16.41 -3.13 -1.16
C ILE A 39 15.63 -1.82 -1.33
N GLY A 40 16.14 -0.70 -0.80
CA GLY A 40 15.52 0.61 -1.00
C GLY A 40 15.46 1.05 -2.47
N ARG A 41 16.50 0.77 -3.26
CA ARG A 41 16.50 1.01 -4.72
C ARG A 41 15.48 0.13 -5.44
N CYS A 42 15.44 -1.17 -5.14
CA CYS A 42 14.45 -2.09 -5.70
C CYS A 42 13.02 -1.67 -5.35
N GLN A 43 12.76 -1.33 -4.09
CA GLN A 43 11.47 -0.81 -3.64
C GLN A 43 11.06 0.44 -4.42
N SER A 44 11.98 1.38 -4.66
CA SER A 44 11.71 2.60 -5.41
C SER A 44 11.31 2.32 -6.87
N VAL A 45 12.05 1.43 -7.55
CA VAL A 45 11.74 1.01 -8.93
C VAL A 45 10.40 0.28 -9.00
N LEU A 46 10.17 -0.67 -8.09
CA LEU A 46 8.94 -1.46 -8.06
C LEU A 46 7.69 -0.63 -7.72
N SER A 47 7.84 0.37 -6.85
CA SER A 47 6.78 1.36 -6.54
C SER A 47 6.41 2.17 -7.78
N ALA A 48 7.42 2.59 -8.58
CA ALA A 48 7.19 3.29 -9.83
C ALA A 48 6.48 2.44 -10.89
N ILE A 49 6.88 1.17 -11.04
CA ILE A 49 6.31 0.25 -12.04
C ILE A 49 4.85 -0.09 -11.73
N THR A 50 4.54 -0.36 -10.46
CA THR A 50 3.19 -0.77 -10.06
C THR A 50 2.22 0.40 -9.90
N GLY A 51 2.74 1.63 -9.92
CA GLY A 51 1.99 2.81 -9.48
C GLY A 51 1.60 2.76 -8.00
N ALA A 52 2.05 1.74 -7.26
CA ALA A 52 1.83 1.62 -5.83
C ALA A 52 2.78 2.60 -5.12
N GLU A 53 2.20 3.66 -4.57
CA GLU A 53 2.87 4.60 -3.65
C GLU A 53 4.18 5.24 -4.18
N ASN A 54 4.05 6.19 -5.10
CA ASN A 54 5.17 6.98 -5.65
C ASN A 54 5.80 8.01 -4.69
N TYR A 55 5.99 7.71 -3.40
CA TYR A 55 6.61 8.69 -2.48
C TYR A 55 8.06 9.05 -2.85
N ILE A 56 8.77 8.17 -3.57
CA ILE A 56 10.19 8.36 -3.89
C ILE A 56 10.41 8.85 -5.32
N ALA A 57 9.56 8.47 -6.29
CA ALA A 57 9.68 8.92 -7.68
C ALA A 57 8.93 10.23 -7.97
N TRP A 58 7.85 10.54 -7.23
CA TRP A 58 7.08 11.78 -7.38
C TRP A 58 6.37 12.12 -6.06
N SER A 59 7.01 12.93 -5.20
CA SER A 59 6.32 13.47 -4.03
C SER A 59 5.57 14.76 -4.42
N PRO A 60 4.24 14.82 -4.26
CA PRO A 60 3.48 16.04 -4.59
C PRO A 60 3.90 17.25 -3.73
N THR A 61 4.49 16.99 -2.57
CA THR A 61 5.05 17.99 -1.67
C THR A 61 6.27 18.71 -2.28
N CYS A 62 7.06 18.05 -3.13
CA CYS A 62 8.19 18.69 -3.82
C CYS A 62 7.75 19.71 -4.89
N LEU A 63 6.52 19.63 -5.40
CA LEU A 63 5.98 20.65 -6.31
C LEU A 63 5.65 21.97 -5.59
N PHE A 64 5.42 21.90 -4.28
CA PHE A 64 5.00 23.03 -3.45
C PHE A 64 5.83 23.15 -2.17
N PRO A 65 7.16 23.38 -2.28
CA PRO A 65 8.07 23.37 -1.12
C PRO A 65 7.81 24.54 -0.16
N HIS A 66 7.22 25.63 -0.62
CA HIS A 66 6.95 26.83 0.18
C HIS A 66 5.76 26.71 1.12
N LEU A 67 4.95 25.66 1.02
CA LEU A 67 3.81 25.44 1.91
C LEU A 67 4.28 25.06 3.32
N ARG A 68 3.57 25.53 4.34
CA ARG A 68 3.74 25.06 5.73
C ARG A 68 3.36 23.59 5.84
N SER A 69 3.73 22.93 6.94
CA SER A 69 3.49 21.49 7.16
C SER A 69 2.01 21.10 6.94
N ALA A 70 1.07 21.90 7.43
CA ALA A 70 -0.36 21.69 7.21
C ALA A 70 -0.76 21.71 5.72
N GLY A 71 -0.17 22.62 4.93
CA GLY A 71 -0.39 22.69 3.49
C GLY A 71 0.22 21.51 2.75
N GLN A 72 1.41 21.07 3.16
CA GLN A 72 2.05 19.88 2.60
C GLN A 72 1.22 18.61 2.88
N ALA A 73 0.70 18.45 4.10
CA ALA A 73 -0.17 17.35 4.47
C ALA A 73 -1.49 17.35 3.67
N ALA A 74 -2.09 18.53 3.45
CA ALA A 74 -3.27 18.67 2.61
C ALA A 74 -2.99 18.29 1.15
N VAL A 75 -1.89 18.76 0.56
CA VAL A 75 -1.46 18.41 -0.79
C VAL A 75 -1.27 16.88 -0.91
N GLN A 76 -0.57 16.26 0.03
CA GLN A 76 -0.35 14.81 0.02
C GLN A 76 -1.66 14.01 0.10
N LEU A 77 -2.66 14.47 0.87
CA LEU A 77 -3.98 13.85 0.94
C LEU A 77 -4.78 14.04 -0.35
N CYS A 78 -4.85 15.27 -0.87
CA CYS A 78 -5.58 15.59 -2.10
C CYS A 78 -5.04 14.78 -3.28
N PHE A 79 -3.72 14.77 -3.47
CA PHE A 79 -3.12 13.95 -4.52
C PHE A 79 -3.37 12.47 -4.26
N GLY A 80 -3.19 11.98 -3.03
CA GLY A 80 -3.44 10.59 -2.67
C GLY A 80 -4.83 10.08 -3.07
N PHE A 81 -5.88 10.85 -2.81
CA PHE A 81 -7.25 10.50 -3.20
C PHE A 81 -7.54 10.67 -4.70
N MET A 82 -6.86 11.59 -5.38
CA MET A 82 -7.07 11.86 -6.81
C MET A 82 -6.27 10.95 -7.74
N ILE A 83 -5.31 10.16 -7.25
CA ILE A 83 -4.45 9.30 -8.10
C ILE A 83 -5.27 8.39 -9.04
N PRO A 84 -6.31 7.64 -8.62
CA PRO A 84 -7.06 6.77 -9.53
C PRO A 84 -7.73 7.54 -10.68
N CYS A 85 -8.24 8.73 -10.39
CA CYS A 85 -8.83 9.63 -11.39
C CYS A 85 -7.75 10.14 -12.37
N MET A 86 -6.59 10.56 -11.85
CA MET A 86 -5.46 11.01 -12.67
C MET A 86 -4.97 9.91 -13.61
N VAL A 87 -4.80 8.68 -13.10
CA VAL A 87 -4.40 7.52 -13.92
C VAL A 87 -5.45 7.22 -14.98
N SER A 88 -6.73 7.27 -14.64
CA SER A 88 -7.81 7.04 -15.60
C SER A 88 -7.81 8.09 -16.73
N VAL A 89 -7.60 9.36 -16.40
CA VAL A 89 -7.48 10.44 -17.38
C VAL A 89 -6.25 10.24 -18.28
N VAL A 90 -5.10 9.91 -17.71
CA VAL A 90 -3.86 9.66 -18.50
C VAL A 90 -4.05 8.49 -19.47
N VAL A 91 -4.64 7.38 -19.02
CA VAL A 91 -4.92 6.22 -19.88
C VAL A 91 -5.82 6.62 -21.05
N VAL A 92 -6.82 7.46 -20.80
CA VAL A 92 -7.73 7.95 -21.85
C VAL A 92 -7.01 8.88 -22.83
N VAL A 93 -6.17 9.79 -22.33
CA VAL A 93 -5.36 10.68 -23.17
C VAL A 93 -4.39 9.86 -24.03
N CYS A 94 -3.69 8.88 -23.47
CA CYS A 94 -2.84 7.98 -24.23
C CYS A 94 -3.63 7.23 -25.30
N TRP A 95 -4.87 6.84 -24.99
CA TRP A 95 -5.71 6.15 -25.93
C TRP A 95 -6.24 7.05 -27.05
N THR A 96 -6.66 8.27 -26.75
CA THR A 96 -7.08 9.26 -27.76
C THR A 96 -5.91 9.64 -28.65
N LEU A 97 -4.73 9.90 -28.09
CA LEU A 97 -3.50 10.15 -28.85
C LEU A 97 -3.12 8.97 -29.73
N ARG A 98 -3.26 7.73 -29.24
CA ARG A 98 -3.07 6.53 -30.05
C ARG A 98 -4.08 6.46 -31.19
N ARG A 99 -5.36 6.71 -30.95
CA ARG A 99 -6.39 6.73 -32.00
C ARG A 99 -6.10 7.81 -33.05
N CYS A 100 -5.66 9.00 -32.65
CA CYS A 100 -5.30 10.09 -33.57
C CYS A 100 -4.05 9.77 -34.40
N THR A 101 -3.01 9.21 -33.79
CA THR A 101 -1.76 8.84 -34.48
C THR A 101 -1.94 7.63 -35.41
N TRP A 102 -2.81 6.68 -35.06
CA TRP A 102 -3.12 5.49 -35.88
C TRP A 102 -4.18 5.79 -36.95
N ALA A 103 -4.96 6.86 -36.81
CA ALA A 103 -5.74 7.39 -37.93
C ALA A 103 -4.84 8.01 -39.00
N TYR A 104 -3.68 8.54 -38.59
CA TYR A 104 -2.69 9.14 -39.48
C TYR A 104 -1.73 8.12 -40.13
N LEU A 105 -1.33 7.07 -39.42
CA LEU A 105 -0.53 5.95 -39.97
C LEU A 105 -1.39 4.69 -40.11
N GLN A 106 -1.51 4.18 -41.34
CA GLN A 106 -2.50 3.19 -41.81
C GLN A 106 -2.19 1.66 -41.63
N PRO A 107 -1.36 1.09 -40.71
CA PRO A 107 -1.05 -0.33 -40.81
C PRO A 107 -2.01 -1.31 -40.07
N PHE A 108 -2.93 -0.88 -39.18
CA PHE A 108 -3.72 -1.84 -38.38
C PHE A 108 -5.22 -1.49 -38.22
N ARG A 109 -6.03 -1.79 -39.25
CA ARG A 109 -7.50 -1.64 -39.27
C ARG A 109 -8.26 -2.56 -38.29
N SER A 110 -7.69 -3.69 -37.88
CA SER A 110 -8.37 -4.75 -37.12
C SER A 110 -8.57 -4.45 -35.63
N LEU A 111 -7.71 -3.65 -35.01
CA LEU A 111 -7.82 -3.24 -33.60
C LEU A 111 -8.87 -2.14 -33.37
N ILE A 112 -9.21 -1.36 -34.40
CA ILE A 112 -10.20 -0.28 -34.35
C ILE A 112 -11.63 -0.82 -34.15
N HIS A 113 -11.94 -2.00 -34.72
CA HIS A 113 -13.30 -2.58 -34.62
C HIS A 113 -13.62 -3.15 -33.24
N ALA A 114 -12.63 -3.63 -32.48
CA ALA A 114 -12.85 -4.08 -31.11
C ALA A 114 -13.22 -2.90 -30.19
N ASP A 115 -12.69 -1.72 -30.50
CA ASP A 115 -12.84 -0.49 -29.73
C ASP A 115 -14.20 0.21 -29.95
N GLN A 116 -14.82 -0.02 -31.11
CA GLN A 116 -16.14 0.53 -31.47
C GLN A 116 -17.32 -0.14 -30.74
N SER A 117 -17.09 -1.25 -30.02
CA SER A 117 -18.15 -2.02 -29.37
C SER A 117 -18.58 -1.49 -27.99
N LEU A 118 -17.84 -0.54 -27.40
CA LEU A 118 -18.09 -0.03 -26.05
C LEU A 118 -18.13 1.51 -26.05
N SER A 119 -19.18 2.07 -25.44
CA SER A 119 -19.28 3.52 -25.21
C SER A 119 -18.11 4.02 -24.33
N LEU A 120 -17.61 5.23 -24.61
CA LEU A 120 -16.53 5.89 -23.86
C LEU A 120 -16.74 5.84 -22.34
N ALA A 121 -17.98 6.05 -21.88
CA ALA A 121 -18.33 6.01 -20.46
C ALA A 121 -18.10 4.63 -19.83
N HIS A 122 -18.35 3.56 -20.58
CA HIS A 122 -18.11 2.19 -20.12
C HIS A 122 -16.61 1.87 -20.08
N GLN A 123 -15.86 2.37 -21.05
CA GLN A 123 -14.40 2.18 -21.11
C GLN A 123 -13.74 2.89 -19.93
N LEU A 124 -14.15 4.13 -19.64
CA LEU A 124 -13.76 4.89 -18.44
C LEU A 124 -14.09 4.15 -17.15
N ALA A 125 -15.30 3.60 -17.02
CA ALA A 125 -15.70 2.87 -15.82
C ALA A 125 -14.83 1.62 -15.58
N VAL A 126 -14.50 0.86 -16.63
CA VAL A 126 -13.63 -0.33 -16.52
C VAL A 126 -12.21 0.06 -16.12
N VAL A 127 -11.64 1.10 -16.75
CA VAL A 127 -10.29 1.60 -16.40
C VAL A 127 -10.27 2.09 -14.95
N LEU A 128 -11.29 2.84 -14.52
CA LEU A 128 -11.40 3.33 -13.15
C LEU A 128 -11.51 2.18 -12.14
N ILE A 129 -12.28 1.14 -12.45
CA ILE A 129 -12.39 -0.06 -11.60
C ILE A 129 -11.03 -0.74 -11.45
N ILE A 130 -10.31 -0.97 -12.56
CA ILE A 130 -8.99 -1.61 -12.55
C ILE A 130 -7.96 -0.73 -11.84
N ALA A 131 -7.92 0.58 -12.12
CA ALA A 131 -7.02 1.52 -11.48
C ALA A 131 -7.28 1.57 -9.97
N SER A 132 -8.54 1.64 -9.53
CA SER A 132 -8.89 1.62 -8.11
C SER A 132 -8.52 0.31 -7.44
N PHE A 133 -8.60 -0.82 -8.16
CA PHE A 133 -8.20 -2.13 -7.64
C PHE A 133 -6.69 -2.21 -7.42
N ILE A 134 -5.90 -1.79 -8.42
CA ILE A 134 -4.42 -1.81 -8.36
C ILE A 134 -3.90 -0.78 -7.34
N LEU A 135 -4.52 0.40 -7.24
CA LEU A 135 -4.10 1.48 -6.35
C LEU A 135 -4.72 1.39 -4.95
N TYR A 136 -5.45 0.32 -4.67
CA TYR A 136 -6.13 0.11 -3.41
C TYR A 136 -5.22 0.18 -2.17
N PRO A 137 -4.01 -0.41 -2.14
CA PRO A 137 -3.10 -0.26 -1.01
C PRO A 137 -2.81 1.21 -0.69
N SER A 138 -2.50 2.01 -1.72
CA SER A 138 -2.20 3.44 -1.61
C SER A 138 -3.40 4.25 -1.07
N LEU A 139 -4.62 3.93 -1.52
CA LEU A 139 -5.86 4.58 -1.06
C LEU A 139 -6.14 4.25 0.41
N CYS A 140 -5.91 3.00 0.81
CA CYS A 140 -6.05 2.56 2.19
C CYS A 140 -5.01 3.22 3.08
N GLN A 141 -3.74 3.25 2.67
CA GLN A 141 -2.66 3.89 3.42
C GLN A 141 -2.91 5.40 3.55
N THR A 142 -3.46 6.04 2.53
CA THR A 142 -3.82 7.46 2.59
C THR A 142 -4.97 7.74 3.55
N SER A 143 -6.00 6.89 3.55
CA SER A 143 -7.15 7.00 4.44
C SER A 143 -6.78 6.71 5.90
N LEU A 144 -6.13 5.57 6.14
CA LEU A 144 -5.71 5.15 7.49
C LEU A 144 -4.59 6.04 8.04
N GLY A 145 -3.75 6.62 7.18
CA GLY A 145 -2.66 7.51 7.57
C GLY A 145 -3.12 8.83 8.19
N ILE A 146 -4.41 9.18 8.08
CA ILE A 146 -5.00 10.30 8.83
C ILE A 146 -5.07 9.97 10.33
N PHE A 147 -5.29 8.71 10.68
CA PHE A 147 -5.37 8.24 12.08
C PHE A 147 -4.00 7.87 12.66
N ALA A 148 -2.93 7.91 11.86
CA ALA A 148 -1.59 7.55 12.29
C ALA A 148 -0.98 8.67 13.14
N CYS A 149 -0.89 8.47 14.45
CA CYS A 149 -0.35 9.43 15.40
C CYS A 149 0.81 8.83 16.19
N TYR A 150 1.90 9.58 16.35
CA TYR A 150 3.14 9.12 16.95
C TYR A 150 3.45 9.89 18.24
N ILE A 151 3.81 9.18 19.30
CA ILE A 151 4.19 9.79 20.58
C ILE A 151 5.68 10.14 20.52
N ILE A 152 5.99 11.43 20.57
CA ILE A 152 7.37 11.93 20.53
C ILE A 152 7.98 11.86 21.93
N ASP A 153 7.37 12.53 22.91
CA ASP A 153 7.84 12.54 24.28
C ASP A 153 6.90 11.73 25.18
N SER A 154 7.39 10.60 25.69
CA SER A 154 6.66 9.73 26.61
C SER A 154 6.65 10.20 28.06
N GLY A 155 7.40 11.26 28.39
CA GLY A 155 7.61 11.70 29.78
C GLY A 155 8.64 10.85 30.56
N ALA A 156 9.12 9.75 29.97
CA ALA A 156 9.91 8.71 30.63
C ALA A 156 11.40 8.71 30.23
N GLY A 157 11.99 9.88 29.96
CA GLY A 157 13.37 10.03 29.51
C GLY A 157 14.33 10.61 30.56
N ALA A 158 15.63 10.43 30.35
CA ALA A 158 16.69 11.00 31.19
C ALA A 158 16.71 12.55 31.17
N PHE A 159 16.20 13.17 30.10
CA PHE A 159 16.21 14.62 29.88
C PHE A 159 14.79 15.20 29.89
N LYS A 160 14.17 15.28 31.07
CA LYS A 160 12.77 15.75 31.23
C LYS A 160 12.56 17.19 30.73
N GLU A 161 13.55 18.06 30.85
CA GLU A 161 13.49 19.47 30.42
C GLU A 161 13.39 19.67 28.90
N ASN A 162 13.83 18.67 28.12
CA ASN A 162 13.75 18.69 26.66
C ASN A 162 12.45 18.07 26.12
N GLN A 163 11.62 17.47 26.99
CA GLN A 163 10.36 16.81 26.62
C GLN A 163 9.20 17.80 26.53
N LYS A 164 9.20 18.61 25.46
CA LYS A 164 8.21 19.67 25.22
C LYS A 164 6.96 19.19 24.46
N ALA A 165 7.00 18.00 23.86
CA ALA A 165 5.95 17.45 23.00
C ALA A 165 5.26 16.23 23.64
N SER A 166 4.68 16.41 24.83
CA SER A 166 4.11 15.35 25.69
C SER A 166 2.60 15.15 25.54
N TRP A 167 2.02 15.42 24.36
CA TRP A 167 0.59 15.24 24.15
C TRP A 167 0.19 13.76 24.26
N ARG A 168 -0.85 13.46 25.06
CA ARG A 168 -1.28 12.09 25.38
C ARG A 168 -1.58 11.20 24.16
N HIS A 169 -2.12 11.78 23.09
CA HIS A 169 -2.49 11.04 21.88
C HIS A 169 -1.42 11.13 20.77
N GLY A 170 -0.26 11.75 21.06
CA GLY A 170 0.81 11.96 20.09
C GLY A 170 0.52 13.05 19.04
N TYR A 171 1.40 13.13 18.05
CA TYR A 171 1.34 14.11 16.96
C TYR A 171 1.04 13.40 15.65
N TRP A 172 0.34 14.07 14.75
CA TRP A 172 -0.09 13.46 13.49
C TRP A 172 1.11 13.21 12.57
N VAL A 173 1.26 11.98 12.06
CA VAL A 173 2.48 11.58 11.33
C VAL A 173 2.70 12.39 10.04
N ARG A 174 1.63 12.88 9.41
CA ARG A 174 1.75 13.71 8.19
C ARG A 174 2.00 15.19 8.48
N ASP A 175 1.65 15.68 9.66
CA ASP A 175 1.94 17.04 10.14
C ASP A 175 2.23 16.99 11.64
N MET A 176 3.52 16.84 11.97
CA MET A 176 3.99 16.74 13.35
C MET A 176 3.83 18.05 14.14
N GLN A 177 3.41 19.16 13.51
CA GLN A 177 3.07 20.39 14.22
C GLN A 177 1.66 20.32 14.84
N GLN A 178 0.83 19.38 14.40
CA GLN A 178 -0.54 19.21 14.89
C GLN A 178 -0.65 18.10 15.93
N ARG A 179 -1.35 18.40 17.03
CA ARG A 179 -1.71 17.44 18.07
C ARG A 179 -2.78 16.49 17.56
N CYS A 180 -2.64 15.20 17.86
CA CYS A 180 -3.63 14.21 17.46
C CYS A 180 -4.96 14.41 18.22
N TYR A 181 -6.09 14.27 17.51
CA TYR A 181 -7.46 14.49 18.01
C TYR A 181 -7.75 15.86 18.66
N ASP A 182 -6.96 16.90 18.36
CA ASP A 182 -7.19 18.26 18.84
C ASP A 182 -7.20 19.27 17.68
N GLY A 183 -7.75 20.46 17.91
CA GLY A 183 -7.76 21.57 16.96
C GLY A 183 -8.30 21.21 15.57
N ILE A 184 -7.50 21.54 14.53
CA ILE A 184 -7.85 21.35 13.12
C ILE A 184 -7.89 19.86 12.76
N HIS A 185 -7.00 19.05 13.33
CA HIS A 185 -6.93 17.62 13.07
C HIS A 185 -8.26 16.92 13.41
N HIS A 186 -8.85 17.23 14.56
CA HIS A 186 -10.17 16.70 14.93
C HIS A 186 -11.32 17.25 14.07
N ARG A 187 -11.36 18.58 13.82
CA ARG A 187 -12.52 19.22 13.17
C ARG A 187 -12.59 18.99 11.67
N VAL A 188 -11.45 18.90 11.00
CA VAL A 188 -11.37 18.85 9.53
C VAL A 188 -10.89 17.49 9.05
N TYR A 189 -9.72 17.06 9.51
CA TYR A 189 -9.11 15.85 8.97
C TYR A 189 -9.78 14.57 9.47
N MET A 190 -10.29 14.55 10.70
CA MET A 190 -10.96 13.36 11.23
C MET A 190 -12.24 12.95 10.49
N PRO A 191 -13.21 13.83 10.22
CA PRO A 191 -14.38 13.44 9.42
C PRO A 191 -13.99 13.02 8.00
N ILE A 192 -12.97 13.66 7.40
CA ILE A 192 -12.42 13.26 6.10
C ILE A 192 -11.85 11.84 6.17
N GLY A 193 -11.06 11.53 7.20
CA GLY A 193 -10.47 10.21 7.39
C GLY A 193 -11.52 9.12 7.64
N VAL A 194 -12.56 9.42 8.43
CA VAL A 194 -13.66 8.46 8.67
C VAL A 194 -14.42 8.22 7.38
N ALA A 195 -14.79 9.29 6.66
CA ALA A 195 -15.48 9.18 5.38
C ALA A 195 -14.64 8.41 4.35
N SER A 196 -13.35 8.73 4.22
CA SER A 196 -12.45 8.07 3.28
C SER A 196 -12.21 6.61 3.64
N THR A 197 -12.05 6.26 4.92
CA THR A 197 -11.92 4.85 5.33
C THR A 197 -13.19 4.06 5.03
N VAL A 198 -14.38 4.60 5.32
CA VAL A 198 -15.65 3.91 5.00
C VAL A 198 -15.81 3.73 3.49
N ILE A 199 -15.57 4.77 2.70
CA ILE A 199 -15.79 4.75 1.25
C ILE A 199 -14.71 3.94 0.53
N LEU A 200 -13.43 4.16 0.84
CA LEU A 200 -12.31 3.59 0.11
C LEU A 200 -11.85 2.24 0.68
N CYS A 201 -11.70 2.10 2.00
CA CYS A 201 -11.25 0.83 2.59
C CYS A 201 -12.35 -0.23 2.63
N LEU A 202 -13.59 0.15 2.97
CA LEU A 202 -14.70 -0.82 3.07
C LEU A 202 -15.61 -0.81 1.85
N GLY A 203 -15.86 0.37 1.28
CA GLY A 203 -16.74 0.54 0.13
C GLY A 203 -16.20 -0.07 -1.16
N LEU A 204 -14.89 -0.02 -1.43
CA LEU A 204 -14.30 -0.66 -2.62
C LEU A 204 -14.41 -2.20 -2.61
N PRO A 205 -13.98 -2.93 -1.56
CA PRO A 205 -14.19 -4.38 -1.49
C PRO A 205 -15.68 -4.76 -1.59
N LEU A 206 -16.56 -4.00 -0.92
CA LEU A 206 -18.00 -4.25 -0.95
C LEU A 206 -18.59 -4.00 -2.34
N THR A 207 -18.19 -2.95 -3.05
CA THR A 207 -18.65 -2.69 -4.41
C THR A 207 -18.21 -3.79 -5.36
N TYR A 208 -16.97 -4.29 -5.27
CA TYR A 208 -16.54 -5.43 -6.07
C TYR A 208 -17.34 -6.69 -5.76
N PHE A 209 -17.59 -6.96 -4.47
CA PHE A 209 -18.43 -8.08 -4.06
C PHE A 209 -19.84 -7.97 -4.64
N VAL A 210 -20.50 -6.82 -4.46
CA VAL A 210 -21.87 -6.58 -4.94
C VAL A 210 -21.96 -6.61 -6.46
N LEU A 211 -20.99 -6.05 -7.18
CA LEU A 211 -20.95 -6.05 -8.65
C LEU A 211 -20.91 -7.49 -9.19
N VAL A 212 -19.98 -8.31 -8.70
CA VAL A 212 -19.87 -9.70 -9.16
C VAL A 212 -21.07 -10.52 -8.68
N TRP A 213 -21.58 -10.27 -7.47
CA TRP A 213 -22.77 -10.94 -6.93
C TRP A 213 -24.01 -10.68 -7.78
N ARG A 214 -24.25 -9.43 -8.21
CA ARG A 214 -25.37 -9.10 -9.11
C ARG A 214 -25.23 -9.76 -10.48
N CYS A 215 -24.01 -9.88 -10.99
CA CYS A 215 -23.72 -10.51 -12.28
C CYS A 215 -23.62 -12.05 -12.22
N ARG A 216 -23.85 -12.69 -11.06
CA ARG A 216 -23.61 -14.13 -10.84
C ARG A 216 -24.31 -15.07 -11.82
N HIS A 217 -25.51 -14.70 -12.28
CA HIS A 217 -26.29 -15.52 -13.19
C HIS A 217 -25.80 -15.41 -14.65
N ASN A 218 -25.13 -14.31 -14.99
CA ASN A 218 -24.69 -13.99 -16.36
C ASN A 218 -23.16 -13.99 -16.51
N LEU A 219 -22.42 -14.67 -15.62
CA LEU A 219 -20.94 -14.69 -15.63
C LEU A 219 -20.30 -15.28 -16.90
N LYS A 220 -21.08 -16.04 -17.68
CA LYS A 220 -20.65 -16.65 -18.95
C LYS A 220 -20.84 -15.74 -20.16
N ASP A 221 -21.54 -14.62 -20.01
CA ASP A 221 -21.76 -13.66 -21.08
C ASP A 221 -20.45 -12.94 -21.44
N VAL A 222 -20.20 -12.77 -22.75
CA VAL A 222 -18.98 -12.15 -23.29
C VAL A 222 -18.91 -10.68 -22.88
N LEU A 223 -20.03 -9.96 -22.86
CA LEU A 223 -20.07 -8.55 -22.46
C LEU A 223 -19.72 -8.37 -20.98
N VAL A 224 -20.19 -9.28 -20.12
CA VAL A 224 -19.88 -9.28 -18.68
C VAL A 224 -18.42 -9.66 -18.45
N GLN A 225 -17.88 -10.63 -19.19
CA GLN A 225 -16.48 -11.02 -19.13
C GLN A 225 -15.52 -9.92 -19.56
N ILE A 226 -15.88 -9.13 -20.58
CA ILE A 226 -15.04 -8.00 -21.00
C ILE A 226 -14.99 -6.92 -19.92
N LYS A 227 -16.13 -6.61 -19.27
CA LYS A 227 -16.22 -5.54 -18.26
C LYS A 227 -15.65 -5.93 -16.90
N TYR A 228 -16.03 -7.10 -16.40
CA TYR A 228 -15.76 -7.54 -15.02
C TYR A 228 -14.87 -8.77 -14.94
N GLY A 229 -14.47 -9.35 -16.07
CA GLY A 229 -13.71 -10.60 -16.08
C GLY A 229 -12.38 -10.53 -15.32
N PHE A 230 -11.77 -9.34 -15.23
CA PHE A 230 -10.59 -9.10 -14.38
C PHE A 230 -10.82 -9.51 -12.92
N LEU A 231 -12.02 -9.31 -12.38
CA LEU A 231 -12.34 -9.59 -10.97
C LEU A 231 -12.57 -11.09 -10.68
N TYR A 232 -12.99 -11.89 -11.66
CA TYR A 232 -13.45 -13.26 -11.38
C TYR A 232 -12.90 -14.37 -12.28
N VAL A 233 -12.41 -14.08 -13.49
CA VAL A 233 -12.05 -15.12 -14.50
C VAL A 233 -10.92 -16.04 -14.03
N GLN A 234 -10.01 -15.53 -13.22
CA GLN A 234 -8.87 -16.29 -12.68
C GLN A 234 -9.25 -17.25 -11.54
N TYR A 235 -10.42 -17.05 -10.94
CA TYR A 235 -10.89 -17.84 -9.82
C TYR A 235 -11.84 -18.96 -10.27
N LYS A 236 -11.93 -20.03 -9.48
CA LYS A 236 -12.92 -21.09 -9.68
C LYS A 236 -14.33 -20.50 -9.53
N PRO A 237 -15.34 -21.02 -10.27
CA PRO A 237 -16.72 -20.50 -10.18
C PRO A 237 -17.31 -20.50 -8.76
N ARG A 238 -16.84 -21.38 -7.86
CA ARG A 238 -17.22 -21.40 -6.44
C ARG A 238 -16.74 -20.16 -5.66
N PHE A 239 -15.64 -19.55 -6.09
CA PHE A 239 -14.95 -18.43 -5.42
C PHE A 239 -14.95 -17.17 -6.30
N PHE A 240 -16.06 -16.88 -6.99
CA PHE A 240 -16.16 -15.70 -7.87
C PHE A 240 -15.95 -14.36 -7.15
N TRP A 241 -16.17 -14.32 -5.84
CA TRP A 241 -16.06 -13.13 -4.98
C TRP A 241 -14.66 -12.96 -4.36
N TRP A 242 -13.69 -13.81 -4.73
CA TRP A 242 -12.37 -13.83 -4.10
C TRP A 242 -11.56 -12.54 -4.30
N ALA A 243 -11.81 -11.77 -5.38
CA ALA A 243 -11.21 -10.46 -5.54
C ALA A 243 -11.51 -9.51 -4.36
N ALA A 244 -12.70 -9.60 -3.75
CA ALA A 244 -13.02 -8.81 -2.56
C ALA A 244 -12.23 -9.28 -1.33
N VAL A 245 -12.04 -10.60 -1.17
CA VAL A 245 -11.19 -11.18 -0.12
C VAL A 245 -9.76 -10.69 -0.24
N LEU A 246 -9.21 -10.69 -1.46
CA LEU A 246 -7.86 -10.20 -1.71
C LEU A 246 -7.68 -8.73 -1.28
N GLN A 247 -8.68 -7.88 -1.49
CA GLN A 247 -8.65 -6.50 -1.00
C GLN A 247 -8.74 -6.42 0.53
N VAL A 248 -9.53 -7.28 1.19
CA VAL A 248 -9.57 -7.33 2.66
C VAL A 248 -8.23 -7.81 3.24
N GLN A 249 -7.59 -8.81 2.61
CA GLN A 249 -6.26 -9.29 2.98
C GLN A 249 -5.20 -8.19 2.85
N THR A 250 -5.24 -7.44 1.74
CA THR A 250 -4.40 -6.27 1.51
C THR A 250 -4.65 -5.18 2.56
N LEU A 251 -5.91 -4.90 2.90
CA LEU A 251 -6.29 -3.92 3.92
C LEU A 251 -5.69 -4.28 5.29
N ALA A 252 -5.71 -5.56 5.67
CA ALA A 252 -5.12 -6.02 6.93
C ALA A 252 -3.61 -5.72 6.99
N LEU A 253 -2.87 -5.96 5.91
CA LEU A 253 -1.44 -5.65 5.82
C LEU A 253 -1.18 -4.14 5.92
N VAL A 254 -1.94 -3.33 5.17
CA VAL A 254 -1.80 -1.86 5.18
C VAL A 254 -2.18 -1.28 6.56
N ALA A 255 -3.18 -1.86 7.24
CA ALA A 255 -3.56 -1.44 8.58
C ALA A 255 -2.43 -1.70 9.59
N VAL A 256 -1.86 -2.91 9.61
CA VAL A 256 -0.70 -3.23 10.47
C VAL A 256 0.48 -2.32 10.14
N GLN A 257 0.75 -2.05 8.87
CA GLN A 257 1.83 -1.14 8.47
C GLN A 257 1.60 0.30 8.95
N THR A 258 0.37 0.80 8.84
CA THR A 258 0.03 2.20 9.15
C THR A 258 -0.01 2.45 10.65
N PHE A 259 -0.68 1.58 11.41
CA PHE A 259 -0.77 1.68 12.87
C PHE A 259 0.48 1.13 13.57
N GLY A 260 1.23 0.25 12.92
CA GLY A 260 2.44 -0.34 13.47
C GLY A 260 3.55 0.68 13.77
N ARG A 261 3.47 1.89 13.19
CA ARG A 261 4.41 2.99 13.50
C ARG A 261 4.37 3.44 14.95
N THR A 262 3.31 3.13 15.69
CA THR A 262 3.15 3.51 17.10
C THR A 262 3.65 2.44 18.05
N VAL A 263 3.97 1.25 17.56
CA VAL A 263 4.45 0.12 18.37
C VAL A 263 5.95 -0.11 18.14
N VAL A 264 6.54 -0.94 19.00
CA VAL A 264 7.94 -1.35 18.83
C VAL A 264 8.09 -2.14 17.53
N VAL A 265 9.17 -1.90 16.79
CA VAL A 265 9.44 -2.50 15.47
C VAL A 265 9.31 -4.03 15.48
N LEU A 266 9.80 -4.69 16.55
CA LEU A 266 9.68 -6.13 16.76
C LEU A 266 8.21 -6.59 16.75
N GLN A 267 7.34 -5.90 17.49
CA GLN A 267 5.91 -6.24 17.56
C GLN A 267 5.22 -6.00 16.21
N GLN A 268 5.55 -4.90 15.53
CA GLN A 268 5.02 -4.60 14.20
C GLN A 268 5.38 -5.69 13.18
N ALA A 269 6.65 -6.11 13.15
CA ALA A 269 7.14 -7.16 12.26
C ALA A 269 6.44 -8.51 12.51
N MET A 270 6.26 -8.88 13.78
CA MET A 270 5.55 -10.11 14.15
C MET A 270 4.09 -10.08 13.73
N LEU A 271 3.37 -8.96 13.97
CA LEU A 271 2.00 -8.79 13.50
C LEU A 271 1.91 -8.91 11.96
N LEU A 272 2.86 -8.31 11.24
CA LEU A 272 2.89 -8.38 9.77
C LEU A 272 3.13 -9.82 9.29
N ALA A 273 4.06 -10.55 9.91
CA ALA A 273 4.28 -11.96 9.63
C ALA A 273 3.02 -12.80 9.94
N THR A 274 2.33 -12.55 11.04
CA THR A 274 1.07 -13.25 11.36
C THR A 274 -0.01 -13.00 10.29
N VAL A 275 -0.16 -11.75 9.82
CA VAL A 275 -1.13 -11.43 8.76
C VAL A 275 -0.73 -12.11 7.43
N LEU A 276 0.55 -12.11 7.06
CA LEU A 276 1.01 -12.81 5.84
C LEU A 276 0.74 -14.32 5.91
N ASN A 277 1.04 -14.96 7.04
CA ASN A 277 0.82 -16.40 7.23
C ASN A 277 -0.67 -16.77 7.26
N THR A 278 -1.51 -15.95 7.91
CA THR A 278 -2.97 -16.17 7.91
C THR A 278 -3.57 -15.97 6.51
N ASN A 279 -3.13 -14.96 5.77
CA ASN A 279 -3.52 -14.76 4.37
C ASN A 279 -3.13 -15.97 3.51
N ALA A 280 -1.91 -16.48 3.65
CA ALA A 280 -1.46 -17.68 2.95
C ALA A 280 -2.29 -18.92 3.31
N ALA A 281 -2.59 -19.13 4.59
CA ALA A 281 -3.40 -20.24 5.06
C ALA A 281 -4.83 -20.18 4.52
N ILE A 282 -5.47 -19.01 4.51
CA ILE A 282 -6.80 -18.79 3.94
C ILE A 282 -6.81 -19.11 2.44
N THR A 283 -5.80 -18.62 1.70
CA THR A 283 -5.69 -18.87 0.25
C THR A 283 -5.45 -20.35 -0.06
N MET A 284 -4.61 -21.02 0.73
CA MET A 284 -4.31 -22.44 0.54
C MET A 284 -5.51 -23.34 0.86
N THR A 285 -6.20 -23.08 1.97
CA THR A 285 -7.40 -23.84 2.39
C THR A 285 -8.58 -23.65 1.42
N CYS A 286 -8.80 -22.43 0.93
CA CYS A 286 -9.92 -22.16 0.03
C CYS A 286 -9.63 -22.62 -1.41
N SER A 287 -8.37 -22.70 -1.81
CA SER A 287 -7.95 -22.99 -3.20
C SER A 287 -8.77 -22.27 -4.28
N PRO A 288 -8.80 -20.93 -4.24
CA PRO A 288 -9.70 -20.12 -5.05
C PRO A 288 -9.25 -20.03 -6.52
N VAL A 289 -7.94 -20.13 -6.79
CA VAL A 289 -7.37 -19.95 -8.13
C VAL A 289 -7.64 -21.16 -9.01
N ARG A 290 -7.93 -20.93 -10.29
CA ARG A 290 -8.25 -21.99 -11.25
C ARG A 290 -7.02 -22.81 -11.67
N PHE A 291 -5.86 -22.15 -11.82
CA PHE A 291 -4.63 -22.77 -12.26
C PHE A 291 -3.70 -23.11 -11.08
N PRO A 292 -3.18 -24.35 -10.98
CA PRO A 292 -2.36 -24.77 -9.85
C PRO A 292 -1.02 -24.05 -9.77
N LEU A 293 -0.39 -23.74 -10.91
CA LEU A 293 0.86 -22.97 -10.96
C LEU A 293 0.73 -21.62 -10.26
N ASN A 294 -0.35 -20.89 -10.51
CA ASN A 294 -0.58 -19.58 -9.92
C ASN A 294 -0.81 -19.67 -8.42
N MET A 295 -1.50 -20.70 -7.96
CA MET A 295 -1.66 -21.00 -6.53
C MET A 295 -0.30 -21.26 -5.86
N VAL A 296 0.60 -22.02 -6.51
CA VAL A 296 1.96 -22.27 -5.99
C VAL A 296 2.77 -20.97 -5.98
N LEU A 297 2.66 -20.13 -7.01
CA LEU A 297 3.33 -18.83 -7.06
C LEU A 297 2.83 -17.87 -5.96
N GLU A 298 1.52 -17.82 -5.70
CA GLU A 298 0.95 -17.03 -4.60
C GLU A 298 1.47 -17.52 -3.23
N PHE A 299 1.52 -18.84 -3.04
CA PHE A 299 2.06 -19.43 -1.82
C PHE A 299 3.56 -19.15 -1.65
N LEU A 300 4.36 -19.38 -2.69
CA LEU A 300 5.80 -19.14 -2.66
C LEU A 300 6.11 -17.66 -2.42
N SER A 301 5.38 -16.76 -3.09
CA SER A 301 5.45 -15.31 -2.88
C SER A 301 5.21 -14.96 -1.41
N SER A 302 4.12 -15.46 -0.81
CA SER A 302 3.82 -15.19 0.60
C SER A 302 4.84 -15.79 1.54
N ALA A 303 5.35 -17.00 1.25
CA ALA A 303 6.37 -17.66 2.05
C ALA A 303 7.70 -16.88 2.03
N VAL A 304 8.15 -16.42 0.87
CA VAL A 304 9.36 -15.60 0.73
C VAL A 304 9.22 -14.29 1.50
N LEU A 305 8.06 -13.63 1.43
CA LEU A 305 7.80 -12.40 2.18
C LEU A 305 7.79 -12.64 3.69
N SER A 306 7.14 -13.71 4.17
CA SER A 306 7.16 -14.09 5.59
C SER A 306 8.59 -14.38 6.07
N LEU A 307 9.38 -15.12 5.28
CA LEU A 307 10.79 -15.38 5.59
C LEU A 307 11.61 -14.08 5.62
N THR A 308 11.36 -13.15 4.70
CA THR A 308 12.02 -11.83 4.67
C THR A 308 11.75 -11.05 5.94
N VAL A 309 10.50 -11.04 6.43
CA VAL A 309 10.15 -10.38 7.69
C VAL A 309 10.87 -11.05 8.87
N ILE A 310 10.87 -12.37 8.95
CA ILE A 310 11.52 -13.12 10.04
C ILE A 310 13.04 -12.88 10.04
N TRP A 311 13.67 -12.94 8.86
CA TRP A 311 15.11 -12.67 8.74
C TRP A 311 15.46 -11.22 9.08
N SER A 312 14.59 -10.25 8.74
CA SER A 312 14.81 -8.85 9.11
C SER A 312 14.84 -8.61 10.63
N LEU A 313 14.22 -9.50 11.42
CA LEU A 313 14.26 -9.42 12.89
C LEU A 313 15.60 -9.86 13.47
N ALA A 314 16.29 -10.81 12.85
CA ALA A 314 17.62 -11.22 13.29
C ALA A 314 18.61 -10.05 13.22
N PHE A 315 18.49 -9.19 12.20
CA PHE A 315 19.29 -7.97 12.10
C PHE A 315 18.98 -6.93 13.20
N LEU A 316 17.74 -6.87 13.70
CA LEU A 316 17.40 -5.96 14.80
C LEU A 316 18.03 -6.42 16.13
N GLU A 317 18.11 -7.72 16.38
CA GLU A 317 18.68 -8.25 17.62
C GLU A 317 20.19 -7.96 17.73
N GLU A 318 20.95 -8.08 16.63
CA GLU A 318 22.38 -7.72 16.60
C GLU A 318 22.64 -6.23 16.90
N SER A 319 21.76 -5.33 16.47
CA SER A 319 21.88 -3.90 16.79
C SER A 319 21.63 -3.59 18.27
N SER A 320 20.78 -4.37 18.93
CA SER A 320 20.50 -4.22 20.36
C SER A 320 21.59 -4.78 21.26
N SER A 321 22.31 -5.82 20.82
CA SER A 321 23.42 -6.44 21.55
C SER A 321 24.77 -5.74 21.34
N SER A 322 24.90 -4.93 20.30
CA SER A 322 26.06 -4.07 20.03
C SER A 322 26.00 -2.69 20.70
N LEU A 323 24.87 -2.33 21.30
CA LEU A 323 24.82 -1.22 22.25
C LEU A 323 25.48 -1.68 23.58
N PRO A 324 26.52 -1.00 24.07
CA PRO A 324 27.09 -1.33 25.37
C PRO A 324 25.96 -1.26 26.41
N SER A 325 25.82 -2.31 27.24
CA SER A 325 24.91 -2.26 28.38
C SER A 325 25.12 -0.94 29.13
N SER A 326 24.05 -0.38 29.68
CA SER A 326 24.02 0.88 30.43
C SER A 326 25.05 1.00 31.57
N ALA A 327 25.77 -0.08 31.91
CA ALA A 327 26.95 -0.09 32.77
C ALA A 327 28.24 0.45 32.12
N ALA A 328 28.41 0.34 30.79
CA ALA A 328 29.60 0.81 30.07
C ALA A 328 29.56 2.33 29.80
N VAL A 329 28.40 2.88 29.47
CA VAL A 329 28.20 4.35 29.35
C VAL A 329 28.44 5.06 30.69
N ARG A 330 28.14 4.40 31.82
CA ARG A 330 28.43 4.93 33.15
C ARG A 330 29.93 5.03 33.44
N ARG A 331 30.75 4.09 32.97
CA ARG A 331 32.22 4.14 33.16
C ARG A 331 32.88 5.23 32.30
N GLU A 332 32.46 5.39 31.05
CA GLU A 332 32.99 6.48 30.21
C GLU A 332 32.57 7.87 30.72
N GLN A 333 31.38 8.01 31.32
CA GLN A 333 30.96 9.27 31.94
C GLN A 333 31.69 9.57 33.26
N GLU A 334 32.06 8.56 34.06
CA GLU A 334 32.89 8.77 35.27
C GLU A 334 34.33 9.21 34.92
N GLU A 335 34.93 8.69 33.83
CA GLU A 335 36.24 9.16 33.37
C GLU A 335 36.20 10.60 32.81
N LEU A 336 35.14 11.00 32.11
CA LEU A 336 35.02 12.37 31.59
C LEU A 336 34.77 13.40 32.71
N VAL A 337 34.07 13.03 33.79
CA VAL A 337 33.81 13.94 34.92
C VAL A 337 35.06 14.15 35.77
N CYS A 338 35.95 13.14 35.90
CA CYS A 338 37.24 13.30 36.58
C CYS A 338 38.25 14.15 35.77
N ALA A 339 38.11 14.24 34.45
CA ALA A 339 38.99 15.04 33.59
C ALA A 339 38.66 16.56 33.57
N CYS A 340 37.51 16.97 34.12
CA CYS A 340 37.06 18.37 34.10
C CYS A 340 37.21 19.12 35.44
N LEU A 341 37.88 18.56 36.45
CA LEU A 341 38.16 19.29 37.69
C LEU A 341 39.31 20.29 37.47
N PRO A 342 39.13 21.60 37.74
CA PRO A 342 40.21 22.58 37.63
C PRO A 342 41.25 22.36 38.73
N VAL A 343 42.53 22.33 38.34
CA VAL A 343 43.68 22.36 39.24
C VAL A 343 43.62 23.65 40.07
N PRO A 344 43.63 23.58 41.42
CA PRO A 344 43.70 24.78 42.25
C PRO A 344 45.08 25.43 42.08
N LYS A 345 45.09 26.75 41.83
CA LYS A 345 46.30 27.58 41.93
C LYS A 345 46.55 27.99 43.36
#